data_AF-A0A937M4D5-F1
#
_entry.id   AF-A0A937M4D5-F1
#
_cell.length_a   1.000
_cell.length_b   1.000
_cell.length_c   1.000
_cell.angle_alpha   90.00
_cell.angle_beta   90.00
_cell.angle_gamma   90.00
#
_symmetry.space_group_name_H-M   'P 1'
#
loop_
_entity.id
_entity.type
_entity.pdbx_description
1 polymer ?
#
loop_
_entity_poly.entity_id
_entity_poly.type
_entity_poly.pdbx_seq_one_letter_code
_entity_poly.pdbx_strand_id
1 'polypeptide(L)' 'MKNLFLSTVVASSLMACVQSGQLQQSDLDAINRVLDSYHLAAANGEWDTYFDLMREDSVFIGTDARERWGKSEFR' A
#
# COMPACT_ATOMS: atom_id res chain seq x y z
N MET A 1 -9.30 -35.16 -30.57
CA MET A 1 -8.45 -35.07 -29.35
C MET A 1 -7.47 -33.89 -29.39
N LYS A 2 -6.85 -33.55 -30.53
CA LYS A 2 -5.92 -32.39 -30.65
C LYS A 2 -6.58 -31.03 -30.35
N ASN A 3 -7.82 -30.83 -30.80
CA ASN A 3 -8.56 -29.57 -30.62
C ASN A 3 -9.07 -29.39 -29.18
N LEU A 4 -9.26 -30.49 -28.45
CA LEU A 4 -9.69 -30.47 -27.04
C LEU A 4 -8.55 -30.03 -26.12
N PHE A 5 -7.32 -30.50 -26.40
CA PHE A 5 -6.09 -30.05 -25.73
C PHE A 5 -5.76 -28.59 -26.04
N LEU A 6 -6.00 -28.14 -27.28
CA LEU A 6 -5.74 -26.75 -27.68
C LEU A 6 -6.69 -25.77 -26.96
N SER A 7 -7.97 -26.11 -26.80
CA SER A 7 -8.93 -25.28 -26.07
C SER A 7 -8.65 -25.20 -24.56
N THR A 8 -8.13 -26.26 -23.94
CA THR A 8 -7.79 -26.24 -22.50
C THR A 8 -6.57 -25.36 -22.23
N VAL A 9 -5.55 -25.41 -23.09
CA VAL A 9 -4.35 -24.56 -22.94
C VAL A 9 -4.68 -23.07 -23.12
N VAL A 10 -5.55 -22.72 -24.09
CA VAL A 10 -6.00 -21.34 -24.29
C VAL A 10 -6.80 -20.82 -23.09
N ALA A 11 -7.71 -21.62 -22.54
CA ALA A 11 -8.47 -21.24 -21.35
C ALA A 11 -7.59 -21.01 -20.10
N SER A 12 -6.56 -21.84 -19.89
CA SER A 12 -5.60 -21.66 -18.79
C SER A 12 -4.75 -20.40 -18.95
N SER A 13 -4.37 -20.02 -20.17
CA SER A 13 -3.60 -18.80 -20.44
C SER A 13 -4.40 -17.50 -20.19
N LEU A 14 -5.71 -17.52 -20.46
CA LEU A 14 -6.61 -16.39 -20.19
C LEU A 14 -6.83 -16.16 -18.69
N MET A 15 -6.83 -17.23 -17.88
CA MET A 15 -6.99 -17.12 -16.42
C MET A 15 -5.79 -16.47 -15.73
N ALA A 16 -4.57 -16.71 -16.21
CA ALA A 16 -3.36 -16.13 -15.62
C ALA A 16 -3.32 -14.59 -15.73
N CYS A 17 -3.91 -14.03 -16.79
CA CYS A 17 -3.93 -12.58 -17.04
C CYS A 17 -4.92 -11.84 -16.12
N VAL A 18 -5.98 -12.51 -15.65
CA VAL A 18 -6.98 -11.93 -14.72
C VAL A 18 -6.40 -11.81 -13.31
N GLN A 19 -5.59 -12.78 -12.88
CA GLN A 19 -5.01 -12.84 -11.54
C GLN A 19 -4.07 -11.65 -11.23
N SER A 20 -3.29 -11.20 -12.23
CA SER A 20 -2.36 -10.07 -12.06
C SER A 20 -3.07 -8.74 -11.78
N GLY A 21 -4.22 -8.49 -12.43
CA GLY A 21 -4.99 -7.26 -12.21
C GLY A 21 -5.63 -7.19 -10.82
N GLN A 22 -6.05 -8.34 -10.27
CA GLN A 22 -6.62 -8.41 -8.93
C GLN A 22 -5.58 -8.14 -7.83
N LEU A 23 -4.35 -8.63 -7.98
CA LEU A 23 -3.25 -8.35 -7.05
C LEU A 23 -2.93 -6.84 -7.00
N GLN A 24 -2.82 -6.21 -8.17
CA GLN A 24 -2.58 -4.77 -8.26
C GLN A 24 -3.70 -3.95 -7.58
N GLN A 25 -4.97 -4.33 -7.75
CA GLN A 25 -6.07 -3.65 -7.07
C GLN A 25 -5.99 -3.84 -5.55
N SER A 26 -5.66 -5.05 -5.08
CA SER A 26 -5.56 -5.32 -3.64
C SER A 26 -4.44 -4.52 -2.96
N ASP A 27 -3.32 -4.30 -3.67
CA ASP A 27 -2.22 -3.47 -3.18
C ASP A 27 -2.64 -1.99 -3.10
N LEU A 28 -3.34 -1.48 -4.12
CA LEU A 28 -3.88 -0.11 -4.11
C LEU A 28 -4.87 0.10 -2.96
N ASP A 29 -5.77 -0.86 -2.74
CA ASP A 29 -6.72 -0.79 -1.63
C ASP A 29 -6.00 -0.80 -0.28
N ALA A 30 -4.91 -1.57 -0.13
CA ALA A 30 -4.11 -1.60 1.09
C ALA A 30 -3.38 -0.26 1.32
N ILE A 31 -2.80 0.32 0.28
CA ILE A 31 -2.14 1.64 0.34
C ILE A 31 -3.15 2.71 0.74
N ASN A 32 -4.30 2.76 0.07
CA ASN A 32 -5.35 3.75 0.37
C ASN A 32 -5.81 3.67 1.82
N ARG A 33 -6.04 2.45 2.35
CA ARG A 33 -6.43 2.27 3.75
C ARG A 33 -5.39 2.84 4.73
N VAL A 34 -4.10 2.65 4.48
CA VAL A 34 -3.03 3.20 5.33
C VAL A 34 -3.02 4.72 5.27
N LEU A 35 -3.09 5.30 4.06
CA LEU A 35 -3.06 6.75 3.87
C LEU A 35 -4.30 7.45 4.48
N ASP A 36 -5.48 6.88 4.28
CA ASP A 36 -6.72 7.41 4.86
C ASP A 36 -6.69 7.36 6.38
N SER A 37 -6.24 6.23 6.96
CA SER A 37 -6.10 6.08 8.41
C SER A 37 -5.06 7.04 8.99
N TYR A 38 -3.95 7.24 8.27
CA TYR A 38 -2.88 8.16 8.65
C TYR A 38 -3.39 9.60 8.73
N HIS A 39 -4.09 10.06 7.71
CA HIS A 39 -4.66 11.42 7.68
C HIS A 39 -5.80 11.59 8.69
N LEU A 40 -6.63 10.57 8.89
CA LEU A 40 -7.71 10.61 9.87
C LEU A 40 -7.17 10.70 11.31
N ALA A 41 -6.16 9.89 11.65
CA ALA A 41 -5.51 9.93 12.95
C ALA A 41 -4.90 11.32 13.22
N ALA A 42 -4.25 11.91 12.21
CA ALA A 42 -3.73 13.28 12.31
C ALA A 42 -4.84 14.31 12.57
N ALA A 43 -5.94 14.22 11.81
CA ALA A 43 -7.07 15.14 11.95
C ALA A 43 -7.77 15.04 13.32
N ASN A 44 -7.81 13.85 13.90
CA ASN A 44 -8.43 13.59 15.21
C ASN A 44 -7.47 13.78 16.39
N GLY A 45 -6.17 13.99 16.14
CA GLY A 45 -5.16 14.05 17.20
C GLY A 45 -4.88 12.70 17.87
N GLU A 46 -5.08 11.59 17.16
CA GLU A 46 -4.82 10.23 17.64
C GLU A 46 -3.33 9.89 17.54
N TRP A 47 -2.58 10.28 18.58
CA TRP A 47 -1.12 10.24 18.59
C TRP A 47 -0.54 8.85 18.33
N ASP A 48 -0.96 7.83 19.08
CA ASP A 48 -0.39 6.48 18.94
C ASP A 48 -0.70 5.89 17.56
N THR A 49 -1.95 5.98 17.08
CA THR A 49 -2.35 5.52 15.73
C THR A 49 -1.53 6.22 14.63
N TYR A 50 -1.35 7.53 14.74
CA TYR A 50 -0.61 8.33 13.76
C TYR A 50 0.83 7.85 13.60
N PHE A 51 1.53 7.62 14.72
CA PHE A 51 2.91 7.16 14.71
C PHE A 51 3.02 5.66 14.40
N ASP A 52 2.09 4.81 14.83
CA ASP A 52 2.14 3.37 14.60
C ASP A 52 1.96 2.98 13.12
N LEU A 53 1.28 3.82 12.33
CA LEU A 53 1.19 3.67 10.87
C LEU A 53 2.51 3.97 10.14
N MET A 54 3.51 4.49 10.84
CA MET A 54 4.83 4.81 10.27
C MET A 54 5.90 3.80 10.65
N ARG A 55 6.82 3.55 9.72
CA ARG A 55 8.04 2.77 10.01
C ARG A 55 8.92 3.49 11.02
N GLU A 56 9.73 2.73 11.73
CA GLU A 56 10.65 3.26 12.74
C GLU A 56 11.70 4.22 12.15
N ASP A 57 12.08 4.00 10.89
CA ASP A 57 13.02 4.84 10.13
C ASP A 57 12.35 6.01 9.37
N SER A 58 11.08 6.32 9.67
CA SER A 58 10.40 7.47 9.08
C SER A 58 11.06 8.80 9.47
N VAL A 59 11.03 9.75 8.53
CA VAL A 59 11.63 11.08 8.66
C VAL A 59 10.57 12.14 8.40
N PHE A 60 10.46 13.09 9.32
CA PHE A 60 9.62 14.27 9.22
C PHE A 60 10.45 15.41 8.64
N ILE A 61 9.95 16.04 7.58
CA ILE A 61 10.59 17.17 6.93
C ILE A 61 9.70 18.40 7.13
N GLY A 62 10.24 19.41 7.80
CA GLY A 62 9.59 20.70 7.92
C GLY A 62 9.86 21.59 6.71
N THR A 63 9.52 22.87 6.85
CA THR A 63 9.70 23.86 5.78
C THR A 63 11.10 24.47 5.75
N ASP A 64 11.77 24.53 6.91
CA ASP A 64 13.15 24.98 6.98
C ASP A 64 14.12 23.84 6.62
N ALA A 65 15.24 24.19 5.98
CA ALA A 65 16.22 23.21 5.50
C ALA A 65 16.86 22.36 6.61
N ARG A 66 16.80 22.82 7.86
CA ARG A 66 17.29 22.11 9.05
C ARG A 66 16.21 21.32 9.75
N GLU A 67 14.94 21.48 9.36
CA GLU A 67 13.81 20.75 9.93
C GLU A 67 13.75 19.34 9.33
N ARG A 68 14.55 18.45 9.91
CA ARG A 68 14.59 17.03 9.57
C ARG A 68 14.69 16.20 10.83
N TRP A 69 13.61 15.53 11.20
CA TRP A 69 13.52 14.79 12.44
C TRP A 69 13.26 13.31 12.19
N GLY A 70 13.92 12.44 12.94
CA GLY A 70 13.53 11.03 13.01
C GLY A 70 12.22 10.86 13.77
N LYS A 71 11.50 9.75 13.57
CA LYS A 71 10.25 9.45 14.28
C LYS A 71 10.35 9.60 15.79
N SER A 72 11.42 9.09 16.39
CA SER A 72 11.64 9.18 17.85
C SER A 72 11.94 10.59 18.36
N GLU A 73 12.43 11.48 17.50
CA GLU A 73 12.74 12.88 17.83
C GLU A 73 11.51 13.78 17.66
N PHE A 74 10.64 13.45 16.70
CA PHE A 74 9.43 14.20 16.43
C PHE A 74 8.27 13.85 17.38
N ARG A 75 8.21 12.60 17.85
CA ARG A 75 7.21 12.11 18.81
C ARG A 75 7.43 12.68 20.21
#